data_AF-A0A838I3B4-F1
#
_entry.id   AF-A0A838I3B4-F1
#
_cell.length_a   1.000
_cell.length_b   1.000
_cell.length_c   1.000
_cell.angle_alpha   90.00
_cell.angle_beta   90.00
_cell.angle_gamma   90.00
#
_symmetry.space_group_name_H-M   'P 1'
#
loop_
_entity.id
_entity.type
_entity.pdbx_description
1 polymer ?
#
loop_
_entity_poly.entity_id
_entity_poly.type
_entity_poly.pdbx_seq_one_letter_code
_entity_poly.pdbx_strand_id
1 'polypeptide(L)'
;MPDIDKAGLRAALIRRHVWLDEPDIGPRAVAAGECDRCGAEPRLVAPCGPPPAGAGRLSADWALGRGCAAELGVDAWCAGHEAEAERALAWLARLPPEADNAARLWWVATGEVRLDPDMLEDGGPVGALYRALRA
;
A
#
# COMPACT_ATOMS: atom_id res chain seq x y z
N MET A 1 -19.05 3.09 -17.28
CA MET A 1 -17.70 3.44 -16.81
C MET A 1 -16.73 3.19 -17.94
N PRO A 2 -15.77 4.10 -18.19
CA PRO A 2 -14.74 3.85 -19.19
C PRO A 2 -13.97 2.58 -18.82
N ASP A 3 -13.75 1.72 -19.81
CA ASP A 3 -12.89 0.55 -19.65
C ASP A 3 -11.45 1.03 -19.44
N ILE A 4 -10.87 0.70 -18.29
CA ILE A 4 -9.50 1.12 -17.98
C ILE A 4 -8.58 0.12 -18.65
N ASP A 5 -7.64 0.62 -19.45
CA ASP A 5 -6.48 -0.16 -19.86
C ASP A 5 -5.60 -0.48 -18.63
N LYS A 6 -5.94 -1.56 -17.94
CA LYS A 6 -5.25 -2.04 -16.74
C LYS A 6 -3.82 -2.44 -17.04
N ALA A 7 -3.57 -3.03 -18.21
CA ALA A 7 -2.23 -3.44 -18.62
C ALA A 7 -1.33 -2.22 -18.85
N GLY A 8 -1.84 -1.20 -19.56
CA GLY A 8 -1.16 0.07 -19.74
C GLY A 8 -0.92 0.81 -18.42
N LEU A 9 -1.92 0.86 -17.54
CA LEU A 9 -1.79 1.46 -16.20
C LEU A 9 -0.71 0.75 -15.38
N ARG A 10 -0.72 -0.58 -15.34
CA ARG A 10 0.31 -1.38 -14.64
C ARG A 10 1.71 -1.07 -15.17
N ALA A 11 1.88 -1.05 -16.49
CA ALA A 11 3.16 -0.75 -17.11
C ALA A 11 3.65 0.67 -16.81
N ALA A 12 2.76 1.66 -16.81
CA ALA A 12 3.08 3.04 -16.45
C ALA A 12 3.48 3.17 -14.97
N LEU A 13 2.74 2.53 -14.07
CA LEU A 13 3.02 2.50 -12.64
C LEU A 13 4.40 1.90 -12.34
N ILE A 14 4.71 0.71 -12.87
CA ILE A 14 6.02 0.06 -12.63
C ILE A 14 7.16 0.93 -13.16
N ARG A 15 7.00 1.55 -14.34
CA ARG A 15 8.02 2.41 -14.93
C ARG A 15 8.36 3.60 -14.03
N ARG A 16 7.35 4.18 -13.37
CA ARG A 16 7.52 5.34 -12.49
C ARG A 16 7.88 4.96 -11.05
N HIS A 17 7.38 3.82 -10.60
CA HIS A 17 7.38 3.38 -9.20
C HIS A 17 7.73 1.89 -9.13
N VAL A 18 9.01 1.57 -9.39
CA VAL A 18 9.50 0.17 -9.45
C VAL A 18 9.19 -0.63 -8.18
N TRP A 19 9.11 0.05 -7.03
CA TRP A 19 8.83 -0.54 -5.72
C TRP A 19 7.43 -1.16 -5.61
N LEU A 20 6.49 -0.87 -6.53
CA LEU A 20 5.16 -1.46 -6.54
C LEU A 20 5.16 -2.96 -6.83
N ASP A 21 6.15 -3.45 -7.58
CA ASP A 21 6.25 -4.85 -8.00
C ASP A 21 7.19 -5.69 -7.10
N GLU A 22 7.66 -5.10 -6.00
CA GLU A 22 8.52 -5.76 -5.01
C GLU A 22 7.76 -6.93 -4.35
N PRO A 23 8.28 -8.18 -4.40
CA PRO A 23 7.57 -9.35 -3.90
C PRO A 23 7.53 -9.47 -2.38
N ASP A 24 8.52 -8.93 -1.67
CA ASP A 24 8.69 -9.19 -0.24
C ASP A 24 8.09 -8.09 0.66
N ILE A 25 7.88 -6.88 0.12
CA ILE A 25 7.31 -5.74 0.82
C ILE A 25 6.57 -4.83 -0.15
N GLY A 26 5.54 -4.12 0.32
CA GLY A 26 4.76 -3.21 -0.50
C GLY A 26 3.42 -3.81 -0.96
N PRO A 27 2.72 -3.11 -1.86
CA PRO A 27 1.33 -3.42 -2.19
C PRO A 27 1.16 -4.76 -2.93
N ARG A 28 2.21 -5.31 -3.54
CA ARG A 28 2.20 -6.67 -4.10
C ARG A 28 2.30 -7.76 -3.04
N ALA A 29 2.96 -7.49 -1.92
CA ALA A 29 3.24 -8.45 -0.86
C ALA A 29 2.09 -8.57 0.16
N VAL A 30 1.05 -7.74 0.04
CA VAL A 30 -0.08 -7.68 0.97
C VAL A 30 -1.41 -7.72 0.22
N ALA A 31 -2.46 -8.16 0.90
CA ALA A 31 -3.80 -8.09 0.34
C ALA A 31 -4.23 -6.63 0.15
N ALA A 32 -4.87 -6.36 -0.99
CA ALA A 32 -5.44 -5.04 -1.26
C ALA A 32 -6.43 -4.60 -0.18
N GLY A 33 -6.28 -3.37 0.30
CA GLY A 33 -7.17 -2.82 1.31
C GLY A 33 -6.54 -1.71 2.14
N GLU A 34 -7.30 -1.31 3.16
CA GLU A 34 -6.92 -0.26 4.09
C GLU A 34 -6.15 -0.83 5.28
N CYS A 35 -5.29 0.00 5.85
CA CYS A 35 -4.50 -0.27 7.05
C CYS A 35 -5.42 -0.76 8.16
N ASP A 36 -5.10 -1.92 8.71
CA ASP A 36 -5.93 -2.57 9.72
C ASP A 36 -6.05 -1.78 11.03
N ARG A 37 -5.12 -0.84 11.26
CA ARG A 37 -5.12 0.01 12.46
C ARG A 37 -5.93 1.30 12.27
N CYS A 38 -5.68 2.07 11.21
CA CYS A 38 -6.29 3.39 11.04
C CYS A 38 -7.46 3.44 10.04
N GLY A 39 -7.61 2.43 9.18
CA GLY A 39 -8.63 2.40 8.13
C GLY A 39 -8.49 3.48 7.05
N ALA A 40 -7.37 4.23 7.01
CA ALA A 40 -7.22 5.39 6.13
C ALA A 40 -6.07 5.27 5.12
N GLU A 41 -4.99 4.60 5.49
CA GLU A 41 -3.82 4.37 4.63
C GLU A 41 -3.97 3.06 3.86
N PRO A 42 -3.37 2.88 2.68
CA PRO A 42 -3.32 1.56 2.06
C PRO A 42 -2.38 0.65 2.87
N ARG A 43 -2.69 -0.65 2.90
CA ARG A 43 -1.76 -1.68 3.38
C ARG A 43 -0.48 -1.67 2.54
N LEU A 44 0.67 -1.65 3.20
CA LEU A 44 2.00 -1.65 2.55
C LEU A 44 2.96 -2.66 3.18
N VAL A 45 2.73 -3.07 4.42
CA VAL A 45 3.58 -4.05 5.12
C VAL A 45 2.70 -4.96 5.97
N ALA A 46 3.04 -6.24 6.05
CA ALA A 46 2.39 -7.21 6.91
C ALA A 46 3.38 -7.66 7.99
N PRO A 47 3.32 -7.09 9.21
CA PRO A 47 4.20 -7.50 10.29
C PRO A 47 3.94 -8.96 10.70
N CYS A 48 4.98 -9.62 11.16
CA CYS A 48 4.88 -11.00 11.64
C CYS A 48 4.29 -11.07 13.06
N GLY A 49 3.46 -12.09 13.30
CA GLY A 49 2.88 -12.35 14.62
C GLY A 49 1.51 -11.72 14.84
N PRO A 50 0.91 -11.94 16.02
CA PRO A 50 -0.39 -11.36 16.34
C PRO A 50 -0.29 -9.83 16.42
N PRO A 51 -1.37 -9.12 16.11
CA PRO A 51 -1.42 -7.68 16.30
C PRO A 51 -1.20 -7.31 17.78
N PRO A 52 -0.61 -6.14 18.09
CA PRO A 52 -0.40 -5.72 19.46
C PRO A 52 -1.73 -5.61 20.22
N ALA A 53 -1.69 -5.90 21.52
CA ALA A 53 -2.89 -5.92 22.37
C ALA A 53 -3.62 -4.56 22.29
N GLY A 54 -4.93 -4.60 22.04
CA GLY A 54 -5.76 -3.40 21.88
C GLY A 54 -5.94 -2.91 20.44
N ALA A 55 -5.30 -3.55 19.45
CA ALA A 55 -5.47 -3.24 18.03
C ALA A 55 -6.83 -3.68 17.42
N GLY A 56 -7.77 -4.18 18.22
CA GLY A 56 -9.07 -4.66 17.76
C GLY A 56 -9.03 -6.09 17.19
N ARG A 57 -10.08 -6.49 16.44
CA ARG A 57 -10.10 -7.78 15.72
C ARG A 57 -9.34 -7.62 14.40
N LEU A 58 -8.02 -7.64 14.46
CA LEU A 58 -7.25 -7.76 13.22
C LEU A 58 -7.19 -9.23 12.81
N SER A 59 -7.24 -9.48 11.51
CA SER A 59 -7.16 -10.81 10.94
C SER A 59 -5.74 -11.38 11.06
N ALA A 60 -5.57 -12.68 10.81
CA ALA A 60 -4.25 -13.33 10.87
C ALA A 60 -3.25 -12.76 9.84
N ASP A 61 -3.76 -12.08 8.82
CA ASP A 61 -3.05 -11.42 7.72
C ASP A 61 -3.08 -9.89 7.86
N TRP A 62 -3.11 -9.37 9.10
CA TRP A 62 -3.11 -7.94 9.33
C TRP A 62 -1.93 -7.23 8.67
N ALA A 63 -2.20 -6.06 8.12
CA ALA A 63 -1.23 -5.24 7.43
C ALA A 63 -1.44 -3.75 7.75
N LEU A 64 -0.33 -3.02 7.72
CA LEU A 64 -0.26 -1.64 8.11
C LEU A 64 0.06 -0.75 6.92
N GLY A 65 -0.47 0.47 6.99
CA GLY A 65 0.01 1.59 6.20
C GLY A 65 1.29 2.19 6.78
N ARG A 66 1.86 3.13 6.04
CA ARG A 66 3.17 3.73 6.34
C ARG A 66 3.20 4.41 7.70
N GLY A 67 2.21 5.24 8.01
CA GLY A 67 2.19 6.03 9.25
C GLY A 67 2.02 5.15 10.47
N CYS A 68 1.10 4.19 10.40
CA CYS A 68 0.87 3.25 11.49
C CYS A 68 2.07 2.32 11.74
N ALA A 69 2.76 1.86 10.68
CA ALA A 69 3.98 1.08 10.82
C ALA A 69 5.11 1.90 11.45
N ALA A 70 5.29 3.16 11.03
CA ALA A 70 6.30 4.04 11.59
C ALA A 70 6.06 4.36 13.09
N GLU A 71 4.80 4.50 13.50
CA GLU A 71 4.44 4.77 14.90
C GLU A 71 4.65 3.56 15.81
N LEU A 72 4.27 2.35 15.36
CA LEU A 72 4.50 1.13 16.14
C LEU A 72 5.97 0.72 16.13
N GLY A 73 6.70 1.07 15.07
CA GLY A 73 8.10 0.71 14.91
C GLY A 73 8.31 -0.80 14.96
N VAL A 74 9.41 -1.22 15.57
CA VAL A 74 9.78 -2.64 15.68
C VAL A 74 8.80 -3.45 16.53
N ASP A 75 8.01 -2.81 17.40
CA ASP A 75 7.06 -3.49 18.29
C ASP A 75 5.87 -4.09 17.54
N ALA A 76 5.68 -3.76 16.26
CA ALA A 76 4.71 -4.45 15.41
C ALA A 76 5.18 -5.85 14.96
N TRP A 77 6.47 -6.20 15.13
CA TRP A 77 7.02 -7.50 14.78
C TRP A 77 7.21 -8.37 16.01
N CYS A 78 7.18 -9.71 15.83
CA CYS A 78 7.51 -10.61 16.91
C CYS A 78 9.01 -10.55 17.27
N ALA A 79 9.33 -10.88 18.53
CA ALA A 79 10.71 -10.94 19.01
C ALA A 79 11.58 -11.85 18.13
N GLY A 80 12.79 -11.38 17.81
CA GLY A 80 13.75 -12.05 16.93
C GLY A 80 13.70 -11.63 15.47
N HIS A 81 12.74 -10.79 15.06
CA HIS A 81 12.61 -10.25 13.70
C HIS A 81 12.87 -8.73 13.61
N GLU A 82 13.63 -8.17 14.56
CA GLU A 82 13.93 -6.73 14.64
C GLU A 82 14.64 -6.24 13.37
N ALA A 83 15.57 -7.03 12.83
CA ALA A 83 16.29 -6.68 11.60
C ALA A 83 15.35 -6.65 10.37
N GLU A 84 14.28 -7.46 10.35
CA GLU A 84 13.28 -7.41 9.29
C GLU A 84 12.41 -6.15 9.43
N ALA A 85 11.98 -5.86 10.65
CA ALA A 85 11.24 -4.64 10.96
C ALA A 85 12.02 -3.39 10.54
N GLU A 86 13.30 -3.28 10.91
CA GLU A 86 14.16 -2.16 10.53
C GLU A 86 14.28 -1.99 9.02
N ARG A 87 14.45 -3.09 8.27
CA ARG A 87 14.50 -3.05 6.80
C ARG A 87 13.17 -2.55 6.21
N ALA A 88 12.05 -3.05 6.74
CA ALA A 88 10.72 -2.67 6.29
C ALA A 88 10.44 -1.18 6.57
N LEU A 89 10.75 -0.71 7.78
CA LEU A 89 10.58 0.69 8.18
C LEU A 89 11.49 1.62 7.36
N ALA A 90 12.74 1.23 7.12
CA ALA A 90 13.67 1.97 6.27
C ALA A 90 13.23 2.01 4.81
N TRP A 91 12.56 0.96 4.31
CA TRP A 91 11.94 0.95 2.99
C TRP A 91 10.75 1.91 2.93
N LEU A 92 9.83 1.82 3.90
CA LEU A 92 8.65 2.70 4.01
C LEU A 92 9.03 4.18 4.08
N ALA A 93 10.08 4.52 4.83
CA ALA A 93 10.57 5.89 4.98
C ALA A 93 11.13 6.49 3.67
N ARG A 94 11.54 5.65 2.72
CA ARG A 94 12.09 6.08 1.41
C ARG A 94 11.02 6.23 0.33
N LEU A 95 9.79 5.78 0.59
CA LEU A 95 8.73 5.84 -0.40
C LEU A 95 8.34 7.30 -0.72
N PRO A 96 7.97 7.58 -1.98
CA PRO A 96 7.60 8.93 -2.38
C PRO A 96 6.31 9.41 -1.70
N PRO A 97 6.04 10.73 -1.68
CA PRO A 97 4.81 11.28 -1.13
C PRO A 97 3.54 10.70 -1.76
N GLU A 98 3.56 10.40 -3.06
CA GLU A 98 2.42 9.83 -3.77
C GLU A 98 2.20 8.32 -3.58
N ALA A 99 3.03 7.62 -2.77
CA ALA A 99 3.01 6.16 -2.76
C ALA A 99 1.66 5.58 -2.37
N ASP A 100 0.92 6.23 -1.47
CA ASP A 100 -0.38 5.76 -1.02
C ASP A 100 -1.40 5.77 -2.16
N ASN A 101 -1.29 6.74 -3.08
CA ASN A 101 -2.13 6.79 -4.28
C ASN A 101 -1.66 5.78 -5.31
N ALA A 102 -0.34 5.61 -5.45
CA ALA A 102 0.25 4.63 -6.35
C ALA A 102 -0.12 3.18 -5.96
N ALA A 103 -0.14 2.85 -4.67
CA ALA A 103 -0.56 1.56 -4.15
C ALA A 103 -2.04 1.26 -4.45
N ARG A 104 -2.93 2.25 -4.26
CA ARG A 104 -4.35 2.10 -4.62
C ARG A 104 -4.54 1.89 -6.12
N LEU A 105 -3.84 2.66 -6.96
CA LEU A 105 -3.89 2.48 -8.42
C LEU A 105 -3.28 1.16 -8.87
N TRP A 106 -2.26 0.66 -8.16
CA TRP A 106 -1.68 -0.66 -8.41
C TRP A 106 -2.72 -1.76 -8.27
N TRP A 107 -3.49 -1.80 -7.18
CA TRP A 107 -4.52 -2.81 -6.98
C TRP A 107 -5.68 -2.71 -7.99
N VAL A 108 -5.97 -1.51 -8.48
CA VAL A 108 -6.88 -1.33 -9.63
C VAL A 108 -6.28 -1.95 -10.90
N ALA A 109 -4.99 -1.73 -11.14
CA ALA A 109 -4.27 -2.22 -12.31
C ALA A 109 -4.10 -3.75 -12.30
N THR A 110 -3.93 -4.38 -11.13
CA THR A 110 -3.90 -5.84 -10.98
C THR A 110 -5.30 -6.46 -10.96
N GLY A 111 -6.34 -5.65 -10.74
CA GLY A 111 -7.74 -6.07 -10.71
C GLY A 111 -8.19 -6.61 -9.37
N GLU A 112 -7.38 -6.49 -8.33
CA GLU A 112 -7.74 -6.81 -6.94
C GLU A 112 -8.82 -5.85 -6.40
N VAL A 113 -8.78 -4.59 -6.87
CA VAL A 113 -9.76 -3.56 -6.52
C VAL A 113 -10.48 -3.08 -7.79
N ARG A 114 -11.79 -2.88 -7.69
CA ARG A 114 -12.56 -2.22 -8.75
C ARG A 114 -12.31 -0.72 -8.64
N LEU A 115 -12.03 -0.06 -9.76
CA LEU A 115 -11.96 1.40 -9.76
C LEU A 115 -13.33 1.96 -9.36
N ASP A 116 -13.34 2.73 -8.28
CA ASP A 116 -14.44 3.60 -7.92
C ASP A 116 -14.31 4.92 -8.72
N PRO A 117 -15.34 5.36 -9.47
CA PRO A 117 -15.36 6.66 -10.13
C PRO A 117 -14.97 7.82 -9.20
N ASP A 118 -15.33 7.74 -7.91
CA ASP A 118 -15.07 8.78 -6.92
C ASP A 118 -13.55 8.94 -6.66
N MET A 119 -12.77 7.87 -6.86
CA MET A 119 -11.29 7.93 -6.79
C MET A 119 -10.68 8.79 -7.90
N LEU A 120 -11.39 8.99 -9.01
CA LEU A 120 -10.90 9.76 -10.16
C LEU A 120 -11.46 11.18 -10.22
N GLU A 121 -12.31 11.58 -9.27
CA GLU A 121 -12.91 12.92 -9.24
C GLU A 121 -11.85 14.04 -9.35
N ASP A 122 -12.26 15.13 -10.01
CA ASP A 122 -11.40 16.25 -10.29
C ASP A 122 -10.97 16.96 -8.99
N GLY A 123 -9.67 16.87 -8.69
CA GLY A 123 -9.05 17.48 -7.52
C GLY A 123 -8.47 16.48 -6.52
N GLY A 124 -8.88 15.21 -6.57
CA GLY A 124 -8.33 14.14 -5.71
C GLY A 124 -6.90 13.76 -6.09
N PRO A 125 -6.03 13.42 -5.12
CA PRO A 125 -4.63 13.10 -5.40
C PRO A 125 -4.45 11.79 -6.19
N VAL A 126 -5.40 10.85 -6.08
CA VAL A 126 -5.44 9.62 -6.90
C VAL A 126 -5.74 9.93 -8.36
N GLY A 127 -6.80 10.69 -8.64
CA GLY A 127 -7.15 11.13 -10.00
C GLY A 127 -6.04 11.95 -10.66
N ALA A 128 -5.36 12.81 -9.90
CA ALA A 128 -4.21 13.57 -10.39
C ALA A 128 -3.05 12.66 -10.84
N LEU A 129 -2.69 11.66 -10.04
CA LEU A 129 -1.66 10.68 -10.40
C LEU A 129 -2.08 9.85 -11.62
N TYR A 130 -3.33 9.38 -11.66
CA TYR A 130 -3.85 8.63 -12.80
C TYR A 130 -3.75 9.41 -14.12
N ARG A 131 -4.12 10.70 -14.12
CA ARG A 131 -3.97 11.57 -15.30
C ARG A 131 -2.50 11.77 -15.68
N ALA A 132 -1.62 11.99 -14.70
CA ALA A 132 -0.19 12.16 -14.94
C ALA A 132 0.48 10.91 -15.54
N LEU A 133 -0.03 9.71 -15.25
CA LEU A 133 0.47 8.46 -15.83
C LEU A 133 0.01 8.22 -17.27
N ARG A 134 -1.02 8.95 -17.73
CA ARG A 134 -1.60 8.80 -19.08
C ARG A 134 -1.19 9.89 -20.07
N ALA A 135 -0.60 10.99 -19.59
CA ALA A 135 -0.08 12.09 -20.40
C ALA A 135 1.29 11.74 -21.00
#